data_AF-A0A915MBH7-F1
#
_entry.id   AF-A0A915MBH7-F1
#
_cell.length_a   1.000
_cell.length_b   1.000
_cell.length_c   1.000
_cell.angle_alpha   90.00
_cell.angle_beta   90.00
_cell.angle_gamma   90.00
#
_symmetry.space_group_name_H-M   'P 1'
#
loop_
_entity.id
_entity.type
_entity.pdbx_description
1 polymer ?
#
loop_
_entity_poly.entity_id
_entity_poly.type
_entity_poly.pdbx_seq_one_letter_code
_entity_poly.pdbx_strand_id
1 'polypeptide(L)'
;MKNFPLNLIKRNIAAIIILIGGSSAPGCHLNSGELFNLDFSRETENFKIDGKLLNHNNIRGFSCSAICQIEGNGGFIFGGYDGNECINQIIKIEEIEPHNANLLSPLPFGLKNATALPSLDKQKIWIIGGWDGNKTQKT
;
A
#
# COMPACT_ATOMS: atom_id res chain seq x y z
N MET A 1 -34.44 -12.20 -7.58
CA MET A 1 -33.08 -12.00 -7.02
C MET A 1 -32.91 -12.97 -5.86
N LYS A 2 -31.87 -13.83 -5.90
CA LYS A 2 -31.60 -14.79 -4.84
C LYS A 2 -31.08 -14.03 -3.62
N ASN A 3 -31.79 -14.12 -2.50
CA ASN A 3 -31.30 -13.68 -1.20
C ASN A 3 -30.06 -14.51 -0.86
N PHE A 4 -28.89 -13.85 -0.78
CA PHE A 4 -27.74 -14.45 -0.12
C PHE A 4 -28.05 -14.51 1.37
N PRO A 5 -27.99 -15.70 2.02
CA PRO A 5 -28.18 -15.77 3.45
C PRO A 5 -26.96 -15.14 4.12
N LEU A 6 -27.16 -13.95 4.70
CA LEU A 6 -26.29 -13.34 5.71
C LEU A 6 -26.41 -14.14 7.02
N ASN A 7 -26.06 -15.42 6.97
CA ASN A 7 -25.66 -16.18 8.15
C ASN A 7 -24.14 -16.35 8.08
N LEU A 8 -23.43 -15.21 8.03
CA LEU A 8 -22.05 -15.19 8.52
C LEU A 8 -22.16 -15.37 10.04
N ILE A 9 -21.88 -16.61 10.45
CA ILE A 9 -21.47 -16.98 11.79
C ILE A 9 -20.71 -15.80 12.42
N LYS A 10 -21.17 -15.32 13.58
CA LYS A 10 -20.49 -14.36 14.47
C LYS A 10 -19.08 -14.86 14.80
N ARG A 11 -18.16 -14.75 13.86
CA ARG A 11 -16.73 -14.89 14.08
C ARG A 11 -16.30 -13.51 14.54
N ASN A 12 -15.65 -13.45 15.70
CA ASN A 12 -14.87 -12.28 16.12
C ASN A 12 -13.76 -12.08 15.09
N ILE A 13 -14.10 -11.46 13.97
CA ILE A 13 -13.15 -11.10 12.94
C ILE A 13 -12.65 -9.73 13.39
N ALA A 14 -11.34 -9.63 13.57
CA ALA A 14 -10.65 -8.36 13.61
C ALA A 14 -9.83 -8.28 12.32
N ALA A 15 -9.86 -7.14 11.64
CA ALA A 15 -9.03 -6.86 10.48
C ALA A 15 -8.10 -5.69 10.79
N ILE A 16 -6.86 -5.79 10.36
CA ILE A 16 -5.92 -4.66 10.38
C ILE A 16 -5.95 -4.05 8.99
N ILE A 17 -6.18 -2.74 8.91
CA ILE A 17 -6.12 -1.97 7.68
C ILE A 17 -4.88 -1.10 7.75
N ILE A 18 -4.03 -1.23 6.73
CA ILE A 18 -2.84 -0.41 6.57
C ILE A 18 -3.13 0.63 5.48
N LEU A 19 -3.26 1.90 5.87
CA LEU A 19 -3.44 3.02 4.94
C LEU A 19 -2.09 3.71 4.74
N ILE A 20 -1.62 3.84 3.51
CA ILE A 20 -0.30 4.41 3.21
C ILE A 20 -0.39 5.39 2.04
N GLY A 21 0.22 6.55 2.21
CA GLY A 21 0.35 7.58 1.18
C GLY A 21 -0.99 8.22 0.83
N GLY A 22 -1.19 8.51 -0.45
CA GLY A 22 -2.36 9.19 -0.98
C GLY A 22 -2.16 10.69 -1.17
N SER A 23 -3.26 11.41 -1.36
CA SER A 23 -3.26 12.85 -1.56
C SER A 23 -4.39 13.47 -0.74
N SER A 24 -4.06 14.48 0.07
CA SER A 24 -5.02 15.19 0.92
C SER A 24 -5.67 16.39 0.22
N ALA A 25 -5.01 16.92 -0.80
CA ALA A 25 -5.48 17.99 -1.68
C ALA A 25 -4.67 17.95 -2.99
N PRO A 26 -5.13 18.62 -4.07
CA PRO A 26 -4.36 18.69 -5.31
C PRO A 26 -2.91 19.17 -5.07
N GLY A 27 -1.94 18.35 -5.45
CA GLY A 27 -0.50 18.62 -5.24
C GLY A 27 0.03 18.33 -3.83
N CYS A 28 -0.84 18.01 -2.87
CA CYS A 28 -0.45 17.65 -1.50
C CYS A 28 -0.46 16.12 -1.36
N HIS A 29 0.69 15.49 -1.56
CA HIS A 29 0.87 14.04 -1.44
C HIS A 29 1.42 13.66 -0.07
N LEU A 30 0.92 12.56 0.49
CA LEU A 30 1.22 12.13 1.85
C LEU A 30 2.38 11.13 1.85
N ASN A 31 3.31 11.27 2.79
CA ASN A 31 4.35 10.28 3.09
C ASN A 31 4.07 9.55 4.41
N SER A 32 2.85 9.67 4.91
CA SER A 32 2.38 9.06 6.14
C SER A 32 1.69 7.73 5.88
N GLY A 33 1.56 6.94 6.94
CA GLY A 33 0.84 5.68 6.93
C GLY A 33 0.26 5.43 8.31
N GLU A 34 -0.92 4.85 8.35
CA GLU A 34 -1.74 4.67 9.54
C GLU A 34 -2.25 3.22 9.60
N LEU A 35 -2.28 2.68 10.81
CA LEU A 35 -2.85 1.37 11.10
C LEU A 35 -4.21 1.55 11.74
N PHE A 36 -5.22 0.89 11.18
CA PHE A 36 -6.55 0.83 11.75
C PHE A 36 -6.87 -0.60 12.18
N ASN A 37 -7.29 -0.80 13.42
CA ASN A 37 -7.98 -2.04 13.79
C ASN A 37 -9.48 -1.88 13.54
N LEU A 38 -10.04 -2.84 12.81
CA LEU A 38 -11.45 -2.99 12.56
C LEU A 38 -11.95 -4.22 13.32
N ASP A 39 -12.76 -3.98 14.34
CA ASP A 39 -13.34 -5.03 15.20
C ASP A 39 -14.81 -5.29 14.82
N PHE A 40 -15.10 -6.46 14.25
CA PHE A 40 -16.45 -6.89 13.90
C PHE A 40 -17.19 -7.61 15.05
N SER A 41 -16.59 -7.71 16.24
CA SER A 41 -17.22 -8.35 17.41
C SER A 41 -18.32 -7.51 18.05
N ARG A 42 -18.36 -6.20 17.77
CA ARG A 42 -19.39 -5.26 18.23
C ARG A 42 -20.34 -4.96 17.08
N GLU A 43 -21.62 -4.73 17.37
CA GLU A 43 -22.65 -4.38 16.37
C GLU A 43 -22.35 -3.06 15.62
N THR A 44 -21.29 -2.35 16.02
CA THR A 44 -20.81 -1.11 15.39
C THR A 44 -19.36 -1.27 14.93
N GLU A 45 -19.11 -0.94 13.67
CA GLU A 45 -17.76 -0.79 13.11
C GLU A 45 -17.07 0.39 13.81
N ASN A 46 -15.96 0.12 14.51
CA ASN A 46 -15.15 1.16 15.12
C ASN A 46 -13.77 1.14 14.48
N PHE A 47 -13.43 2.21 13.75
CA PHE A 47 -12.07 2.45 13.28
C PHE A 47 -11.28 3.10 14.40
N LYS A 48 -10.28 2.39 14.92
CA LYS A 48 -9.32 2.98 15.86
C LYS A 48 -7.97 3.09 15.17
N ILE A 49 -7.40 4.29 15.16
CA ILE A 49 -6.01 4.49 14.75
C ILE A 49 -5.13 3.92 15.87
N ASP A 50 -4.35 2.90 15.57
CA ASP A 50 -3.50 2.23 16.56
C ASP A 50 -2.02 2.58 16.42
N GLY A 51 -1.62 3.22 15.33
CA GLY A 51 -0.25 3.69 15.19
C GLY A 51 0.01 4.45 13.89
N LYS A 52 1.15 5.16 13.89
CA LYS A 52 1.75 5.72 12.68
C LYS A 52 2.77 4.73 12.15
N LEU A 53 2.57 4.26 10.92
CA LEU A 53 3.45 3.33 10.23
C LEU A 53 4.56 4.03 9.44
N LEU A 54 4.27 5.22 8.91
CA LEU A 54 5.23 6.02 8.17
C LEU A 54 5.30 7.43 8.75
N ASN A 55 6.52 7.84 9.09
CA ASN A 55 6.89 9.24 9.30
C ASN A 55 8.40 9.41 9.04
N HIS A 56 8.86 8.91 7.88
CA HIS A 56 10.27 8.98 7.52
C HIS A 56 10.54 10.20 6.65
N ASN A 57 11.42 11.08 7.12
CA ASN A 57 11.87 12.27 6.38
C ASN A 57 12.44 11.95 4.98
N ASN A 58 12.87 10.70 4.76
CA ASN A 58 13.47 10.25 3.51
C ASN A 58 12.46 9.61 2.52
N ILE A 59 11.20 9.44 2.93
CA ILE A 59 10.13 8.96 2.05
C ILE A 59 9.37 10.20 1.55
N ARG A 60 9.30 10.35 0.22
CA ARG A 60 8.55 11.44 -0.41
C ARG A 60 7.06 11.19 -0.27
N GLY A 61 6.25 12.24 -0.32
CA GLY A 61 4.81 12.06 -0.43
C GLY A 61 4.49 11.33 -1.73
N PHE A 62 3.54 10.38 -1.71
CA PHE A 62 3.20 9.65 -2.93
C PHE A 62 1.72 9.26 -2.99
N SER A 63 1.19 9.25 -4.21
CA SER A 63 -0.04 8.54 -4.57
C SER A 63 0.20 7.69 -5.82
N CYS A 64 -0.81 6.96 -6.28
CA CYS A 64 -0.77 6.26 -7.58
C CYS A 64 0.36 5.22 -7.70
N SER A 65 0.85 4.69 -6.57
CA SER A 65 1.90 3.67 -6.53
C SER A 65 1.34 2.29 -6.88
N ALA A 66 2.21 1.41 -7.36
CA ALA A 66 1.87 -0.01 -7.43
C ALA A 66 2.17 -0.67 -6.07
N ILE A 67 1.35 -1.64 -5.66
CA ILE A 67 1.54 -2.40 -4.42
C ILE A 67 1.50 -3.89 -4.69
N CYS A 68 2.38 -4.64 -4.02
CA CYS A 68 2.40 -6.09 -4.03
C CYS A 68 2.51 -6.59 -2.58
N GLN A 69 1.48 -7.25 -2.09
CA GLN A 69 1.52 -7.95 -0.80
C GLN A 69 2.09 -9.36 -0.99
N ILE A 70 2.99 -9.76 -0.08
CA ILE A 70 3.54 -11.11 0.02
C ILE A 70 3.23 -11.62 1.42
N GLU A 71 2.25 -12.51 1.52
CA GLU A 71 1.88 -13.19 2.76
C GLU A 71 3.10 -13.77 3.49
N GLY A 72 3.26 -13.39 4.76
CA GLY A 72 4.35 -13.79 5.65
C GLY A 72 5.60 -12.89 5.56
N ASN A 73 5.62 -11.89 4.66
CA ASN A 73 6.75 -10.99 4.45
C ASN A 73 6.34 -9.51 4.37
N GLY A 74 5.04 -9.20 4.40
CA GLY A 74 4.50 -7.85 4.29
C GLY A 74 4.23 -7.41 2.85
N GLY A 75 4.62 -6.19 2.50
CA GLY A 75 4.26 -5.59 1.22
C GLY A 75 5.36 -4.73 0.63
N PHE A 76 5.34 -4.57 -0.68
CA PHE A 76 6.22 -3.68 -1.41
C PHE A 76 5.39 -2.63 -2.14
N ILE A 77 5.82 -1.38 -2.03
CA ILE A 77 5.23 -0.23 -2.73
C ILE A 77 6.27 0.27 -3.72
N PHE A 78 5.85 0.46 -4.97
CA PHE A 78 6.72 0.85 -6.07
C PHE A 78 6.28 2.17 -6.68
N GLY A 79 7.21 3.12 -6.66
CA GLY A 79 7.04 4.44 -7.24
C GLY A 79 5.89 5.22 -6.64
N GLY A 80 5.26 6.03 -7.48
CA GLY A 80 4.14 6.90 -7.20
C GLY A 80 4.29 8.22 -7.93
N TYR A 81 3.45 9.17 -7.55
CA TYR A 81 3.52 10.57 -7.95
C TYR A 81 3.54 11.44 -6.70
N ASP A 82 4.47 12.38 -6.62
CA ASP A 82 4.62 13.24 -5.45
C ASP A 82 3.95 14.61 -5.58
N GLY A 83 3.25 14.85 -6.71
CA GLY A 83 2.66 16.13 -7.05
C GLY A 83 3.39 16.84 -8.19
N ASN A 84 4.67 16.50 -8.40
CA ASN A 84 5.52 17.11 -9.42
C ASN A 84 6.06 16.09 -10.43
N GLU A 85 6.58 14.95 -9.97
CA GLU A 85 7.20 13.95 -10.82
C GLU A 85 6.81 12.51 -10.43
N CYS A 86 7.01 11.58 -11.37
CA CYS A 86 6.89 10.16 -11.06
C CYS A 86 8.13 9.74 -10.26
N ILE A 87 7.93 9.23 -9.05
CA ILE A 87 9.03 8.81 -8.19
C ILE A 87 9.41 7.36 -8.44
N ASN A 88 10.62 7.00 -8.06
CA ASN A 88 11.20 5.67 -8.25
C ASN A 88 11.49 4.94 -6.94
N GLN A 89 10.94 5.42 -5.81
CA GLN A 89 11.16 4.82 -4.50
C GLN A 89 10.54 3.42 -4.42
N ILE A 90 11.24 2.50 -3.75
CA ILE A 90 10.69 1.19 -3.37
C ILE A 90 10.62 1.16 -1.86
N ILE A 91 9.44 0.92 -1.31
CA ILE A 91 9.21 0.87 0.15
C ILE A 91 8.79 -0.54 0.50
N LYS A 92 9.50 -1.19 1.42
CA LYS A 92 9.10 -2.45 2.04
C LYS A 92 8.36 -2.15 3.34
N ILE A 93 7.14 -2.67 3.47
CA ILE A 93 6.33 -2.66 4.68
C ILE A 93 6.41 -4.05 5.30
N GLU A 94 6.76 -4.14 6.59
CA GLU A 94 6.82 -5.41 7.32
C GLU A 94 5.46 -5.78 7.92
N GLU A 95 5.07 -7.06 7.80
CA GLU A 95 3.82 -7.60 8.36
C GLU A 95 3.91 -7.87 9.86
N ILE A 96 5.11 -8.05 10.40
CA ILE A 96 5.33 -8.43 11.79
C ILE A 96 5.46 -7.18 12.64
N GLU A 97 4.81 -7.19 13.81
CA GLU A 97 4.93 -6.13 14.81
C GLU A 97 6.33 -6.09 15.45
N PRO A 98 6.94 -4.90 15.63
CA PRO A 98 6.44 -3.59 15.23
C PRO A 98 6.46 -3.41 13.71
N HIS A 99 5.33 -3.03 13.12
CA HIS A 99 5.28 -2.78 11.69
C HIS A 99 6.28 -1.67 11.30
N ASN A 100 7.21 -2.00 10.41
CA ASN A 100 8.24 -1.06 9.94
C ASN A 100 8.11 -0.80 8.44
N ALA A 101 8.65 0.34 8.03
CA ALA A 101 8.79 0.70 6.64
C ALA A 101 10.25 1.01 6.30
N ASN A 102 10.76 0.36 5.27
CA ASN A 102 12.15 0.48 4.85
C ASN A 102 12.22 0.95 3.40
N LEU A 103 12.98 2.03 3.16
CA LEU A 103 13.32 2.45 1.81
C LEU A 103 14.40 1.51 1.26
N LEU A 104 14.14 0.92 0.09
CA LEU A 104 15.08 0.06 -0.61
C LEU A 104 15.79 0.82 -1.74
N SER A 105 16.72 0.16 -2.42
CA SER A 105 17.31 0.68 -3.67
C SER A 105 16.20 1.02 -4.67
N PRO A 106 16.27 2.19 -5.34
CA PRO A 106 15.18 2.67 -6.16
C PRO A 106 15.08 1.91 -7.49
N LEU A 107 13.93 2.04 -8.15
CA LEU A 107 13.78 1.69 -9.56
C LEU A 107 14.68 2.57 -10.43
N PRO A 108 15.12 2.08 -11.61
CA PRO A 108 15.94 2.88 -12.53
C PRO A 108 15.16 4.00 -13.24
N PHE A 109 13.84 4.07 -13.04
CA PHE A 109 12.94 5.06 -13.64
C PHE A 109 11.80 5.42 -12.67
N GLY A 110 11.21 6.59 -12.87
CA GLY A 110 9.96 6.99 -12.20
C GLY A 110 8.80 6.08 -12.62
N LEU A 111 7.84 5.85 -11.72
CA LEU A 111 6.74 4.94 -12.00
C LEU A 111 5.47 5.38 -11.29
N LYS A 112 4.35 5.55 -12.01
CA LYS A 112 3.01 5.62 -11.42
C LYS A 112 1.99 4.81 -12.21
N ASN A 113 0.84 4.54 -11.60
CA ASN A 113 -0.31 3.83 -12.20
C ASN A 113 0.06 2.46 -12.80
N ALA A 114 1.04 1.77 -12.20
CA ALA A 114 1.35 0.38 -12.52
C ALA A 114 0.57 -0.58 -11.62
N THR A 115 0.57 -1.85 -12.00
CA THR A 115 0.12 -2.95 -11.13
C THR A 115 1.31 -3.81 -10.74
N ALA A 116 1.35 -4.30 -9.50
CA ALA A 116 2.39 -5.21 -9.04
C ALA A 116 1.80 -6.50 -8.48
N LEU A 117 2.40 -7.64 -8.79
CA LEU A 117 1.91 -8.97 -8.40
C LEU A 117 3.09 -9.91 -8.09
N PRO A 118 3.02 -10.76 -7.06
CA PRO A 118 4.08 -11.72 -6.79
C PRO A 118 4.07 -12.83 -7.83
N SER A 119 5.23 -13.40 -8.13
CA SER A 119 5.32 -14.68 -8.84
C SER A 119 4.76 -15.82 -7.98
N LEU A 120 4.46 -16.95 -8.62
CA LEU A 120 3.89 -18.12 -7.94
C LEU A 120 4.80 -18.67 -6.81
N ASP A 121 6.12 -18.59 -7.01
CA ASP A 121 7.14 -18.97 -6.02
C ASP A 121 7.40 -17.88 -4.96
N LYS A 122 6.73 -16.73 -5.04
CA LYS A 122 6.94 -15.53 -4.20
C LYS A 122 8.40 -14.99 -4.21
N GLN A 123 9.24 -15.42 -5.16
CA GLN A 123 10.64 -14.98 -5.26
C GLN A 123 10.84 -13.77 -6.19
N LYS A 124 9.81 -13.40 -6.96
CA LYS A 124 9.83 -12.29 -7.92
C LYS A 124 8.56 -11.46 -7.77
N ILE A 125 8.64 -10.21 -8.16
CA ILE A 125 7.48 -9.31 -8.25
C ILE A 125 7.42 -8.82 -9.69
N TRP A 126 6.29 -9.06 -10.34
CA TRP A 126 5.99 -8.49 -11.64
C TRP A 126 5.47 -7.08 -11.45
N ILE A 127 6.03 -6.12 -12.17
CA ILE A 127 5.48 -4.77 -12.30
C ILE A 127 5.00 -4.63 -13.74
N ILE A 128 3.71 -4.40 -13.92
CA ILE A 128 3.06 -4.40 -15.23
C ILE A 128 2.55 -3.00 -15.54
N GLY A 129 3.00 -2.47 -16.68
CA GLY A 129 2.60 -1.17 -17.20
C GLY A 129 3.15 0.01 -16.39
N GLY A 130 2.34 1.05 -16.27
CA GLY A 130 2.70 2.30 -15.61
C GLY A 130 3.31 3.35 -16.53
N TRP A 131 3.44 4.57 -16.01
CA TRP A 131 3.92 5.76 -16.73
C TRP A 131 5.04 6.42 -15.93
N ASP A 132 6.10 6.84 -16.63
CA ASP A 132 7.32 7.39 -16.01
C ASP A 132 7.37 8.93 -15.95
N GLY A 133 6.31 9.61 -16.44
CA GLY A 133 6.30 11.06 -16.62
C GLY A 133 6.46 11.49 -18.08
N ASN A 134 6.88 10.59 -18.95
CA ASN A 134 7.14 10.85 -20.37
C ASN A 134 6.45 9.80 -21.26
N LYS A 135 6.65 8.52 -20.99
CA LYS A 135 6.12 7.38 -21.75
C LYS A 135 5.54 6.31 -20.84
N THR A 136 4.59 5.52 -21.37
CA THR A 136 4.22 4.25 -20.73
C THR A 136 5.45 3.35 -20.75
N GLN A 137 5.73 2.63 -19.64
CA GLN A 137 6.94 1.81 -19.49
C GLN A 137 7.24 1.05 -20.79
N LYS A 138 8.35 1.42 -21.41
CA LYS A 138 8.91 0.71 -22.57
C LYS A 138 9.92 -0.26 -21.99
N THR A 139 9.53 -1.51 -21.83
CA THR A 139 10.46 -2.61 -21.54
C THR A 139 11.50 -2.72 -22.63
#